data_AF-D3AQY2-F1
#
_entry.id   AF-D3AQY2-F1
#
_cell.length_a   1.000
_cell.length_b   1.000
_cell.length_c   1.000
_cell.angle_alpha   90.00
_cell.angle_beta   90.00
_cell.angle_gamma   90.00
#
_symmetry.space_group_name_H-M   'P 1'
#
loop_
_entity.id
_entity.type
_entity.pdbx_description
1 polymer ?
#
loop_
_entity_poly.entity_id
_entity_poly.type
_entity_poly.pdbx_seq_one_letter_code
_entity_poly.pdbx_strand_id
1 'polypeptide(L)' 'MKIINKKVEHKNYGAGTICAMNGGSVCVEFGKLFGMKRFPYPQVFSEGTMKLMDEALQEELMEDLLT' A
#
# COMPACT_ATOMS: atom_id res chain seq x y z
N MET A 1 10.04 4.97 -6.45
CA MET A 1 8.69 4.70 -6.98
C MET A 1 7.63 5.73 -6.50
N LYS A 2 6.58 6.02 -7.31
CA LYS A 2 5.44 6.90 -6.94
C LYS A 2 4.12 6.09 -6.83
N ILE A 3 3.71 5.76 -5.60
CA ILE A 3 2.49 4.95 -5.32
C ILE A 3 1.30 5.74 -4.78
N ILE A 4 1.41 7.06 -4.64
CA ILE A 4 0.26 7.90 -4.25
C ILE A 4 -0.82 7.80 -5.33
N ASN A 5 -2.08 7.72 -4.91
CA ASN A 5 -3.29 7.47 -5.70
C ASN A 5 -3.39 6.07 -6.33
N LYS A 6 -2.51 5.13 -5.95
CA LYS A 6 -2.62 3.74 -6.40
C LYS A 6 -3.57 2.95 -5.52
N LYS A 7 -4.29 2.03 -6.16
CA LYS A 7 -5.20 1.11 -5.49
C LYS A 7 -4.42 -0.04 -4.88
N VAL A 8 -4.82 -0.45 -3.70
CA VAL A 8 -4.25 -1.56 -2.94
C VAL A 8 -5.36 -2.48 -2.47
N GLU A 9 -4.99 -3.73 -2.20
CA GLU A 9 -5.80 -4.67 -1.45
C GLU A 9 -5.08 -5.01 -0.14
N HIS A 10 -5.77 -4.82 1.00
CA HIS A 10 -5.28 -5.14 2.33
C HIS A 10 -6.07 -6.29 2.93
N LYS A 11 -5.39 -7.28 3.51
CA LYS A 11 -6.01 -8.52 4.02
C LYS A 11 -7.23 -8.29 4.93
N ASN A 12 -7.17 -7.28 5.80
CA ASN A 12 -8.23 -7.02 6.80
C ASN A 12 -9.24 -5.92 6.41
N TYR A 13 -8.90 -5.08 5.43
CA TYR A 13 -9.69 -3.87 5.13
C TYR A 13 -10.20 -3.85 3.68
N GLY A 14 -9.80 -4.84 2.87
CA GLY A 14 -10.17 -4.94 1.48
C GLY A 14 -9.47 -3.89 0.61
N ALA A 15 -10.17 -3.42 -0.41
CA ALA A 15 -9.66 -2.45 -1.36
C ALA A 15 -9.54 -1.04 -0.74
N GLY A 16 -8.41 -0.39 -0.98
CA GLY A 16 -8.14 0.98 -0.54
C GLY A 16 -7.35 1.78 -1.57
N THR A 17 -7.20 3.08 -1.33
CA THR A 17 -6.36 3.96 -2.17
C THR A 17 -5.32 4.65 -1.31
N ILE A 18 -4.05 4.59 -1.74
CA ILE A 18 -2.97 5.31 -1.07
C ILE A 18 -3.18 6.80 -1.28
N CYS A 19 -3.33 7.56 -0.20
CA CYS A 19 -3.63 9.00 -0.25
C CYS A 19 -2.43 9.87 0.18
N ALA A 20 -1.51 9.33 0.97
CA ALA A 20 -0.29 10.03 1.38
C ALA A 20 0.85 9.07 1.71
N MET A 21 2.07 9.59 1.67
CA MET A 21 3.29 8.94 2.14
C MET A 21 4.10 9.92 2.99
N ASN A 22 4.52 9.51 4.16
CA ASN A 22 5.38 10.31 5.03
C ASN A 22 6.16 9.44 6.02
N GLY A 23 7.42 9.81 6.29
CA GLY A 23 8.20 9.28 7.41
C GLY A 23 8.24 7.76 7.54
N GLY A 24 8.41 7.02 6.44
CA GLY A 24 8.43 5.55 6.47
C GLY A 24 7.04 4.91 6.64
N SER A 25 5.97 5.61 6.25
CA SER A 25 4.62 5.09 6.31
C SER A 25 3.76 5.50 5.11
N VAL A 26 2.80 4.65 4.76
CA VAL A 26 1.76 4.92 3.76
C VAL A 26 0.43 5.13 4.48
N CYS A 27 -0.34 6.12 4.03
CA CYS A 27 -1.71 6.31 4.45
C CYS A 27 -2.64 5.83 3.34
N VAL A 28 -3.62 4.99 3.70
CA VAL A 28 -4.58 4.38 2.78
C VAL A 28 -5.99 4.68 3.25
N GLU A 29 -6.84 5.11 2.34
CA GLU A 29 -8.26 5.32 2.58
C GLU A 29 -9.06 4.07 2.16
N PHE A 30 -9.78 3.47 3.11
CA PHE A 30 -10.59 2.25 2.94
C PHE A 30 -12.09 2.58 3.04
N GLY A 31 -12.56 3.40 2.11
CA GLY A 31 -13.97 3.81 2.03
C GLY A 31 -14.54 4.38 3.34
N LYS A 32 -15.87 4.47 3.43
CA LYS A 32 -16.55 5.08 4.58
C LYS A 32 -16.51 4.23 5.85
N LEU A 33 -16.41 2.91 5.73
CA LEU A 33 -16.52 1.99 6.86
C LEU A 33 -15.24 1.99 7.72
N PHE A 34 -14.07 1.96 7.08
CA PHE A 34 -12.79 1.86 7.77
C PHE A 34 -12.00 3.18 7.79
N GLY A 35 -12.30 4.08 6.86
CA GLY A 35 -11.68 5.40 6.76
C GLY A 35 -10.19 5.32 6.45
N MET A 36 -9.43 6.32 6.90
CA MET A 36 -7.99 6.39 6.70
C MET A 36 -7.24 5.53 7.73
N LYS A 37 -6.25 4.77 7.26
CA LYS A 37 -5.33 3.97 8.08
C LYS A 37 -3.89 4.22 7.65
N ARG A 38 -2.96 4.13 8.60
CA ARG A 38 -1.52 4.29 8.37
C ARG A 38 -0.82 2.96 8.57
N PHE A 39 0.10 2.63 7.67
CA PHE A 39 0.87 1.40 7.72
C PHE A 39 2.36 1.67 7.54
N PRO A 40 3.23 0.85 8.17
CA PRO A 40 4.66 0.96 8.01
C PRO A 40 5.06 0.62 6.56
N TYR A 41 5.88 1.47 5.96
CA TYR A 41 6.41 1.33 4.61
C TYR A 41 7.92 1.12 4.67
N PRO A 42 8.47 0.12 3.97
CA PRO A 42 7.76 -0.77 3.05
C PRO A 42 7.19 -2.05 3.70
N GLN A 43 7.28 -2.21 5.03
CA GLN A 43 6.99 -3.50 5.70
C GLN A 43 5.61 -4.08 5.38
N VAL A 44 4.58 -3.23 5.28
CA VAL A 44 3.22 -3.70 4.99
C VAL A 44 3.10 -4.46 3.66
N PHE A 45 3.98 -4.15 2.70
CA PHE A 45 4.06 -4.82 1.41
C PHE A 45 4.96 -6.05 1.48
N SER A 46 6.14 -5.96 2.11
CA SER A 46 7.06 -7.11 2.23
C SER A 46 6.49 -8.26 3.06
N GLU A 47 5.66 -7.96 4.06
CA GLU A 47 4.95 -8.96 4.86
C GLU A 47 3.75 -9.58 4.12
N GLY A 48 3.45 -9.09 2.91
CA GLY A 48 2.31 -9.53 2.10
C GLY A 48 0.96 -9.16 2.72
N THR A 49 0.93 -8.21 3.66
CA THR A 49 -0.32 -7.75 4.31
C THR A 49 -1.12 -6.83 3.38
N MET A 50 -0.43 -6.13 2.49
CA MET A 50 -0.98 -5.29 1.45
C MET A 50 -0.28 -5.57 0.11
N LYS A 51 -1.05 -5.49 -0.98
CA LYS A 51 -0.51 -5.51 -2.35
C LYS A 51 -1.10 -4.36 -3.16
N LEU A 52 -0.34 -3.85 -4.12
CA LEU A 52 -0.88 -2.99 -5.18
C LEU A 52 -1.78 -3.84 -6.08
N MET A 53 -2.86 -3.24 -6.57
CA MET A 53 -3.74 -3.88 -7.55
C MET A 53 -3.21 -3.80 -8.98
N ASP A 54 -2.18 -2.99 -9.21
CA ASP A 54 -1.45 -2.89 -10.47
C ASP A 54 -0.28 -3.87 -10.39
N GLU A 55 -0.37 -4.96 -11.15
CA GLU A 55 0.58 -6.09 -11.08
C GLU A 55 2.00 -5.66 -11.47
N ALA A 56 2.15 -4.83 -12.51
CA ALA A 56 3.47 -4.34 -12.94
C ALA A 56 4.12 -3.45 -11.86
N LEU A 57 3.34 -2.59 -11.21
CA LEU A 57 3.85 -1.79 -10.09
C LEU A 57 4.09 -2.61 -8.83
N GLN A 58 3.33 -3.68 -8.61
CA GLN A 58 3.56 -4.61 -7.52
C GLN A 58 4.90 -5.32 -7.71
N GLU A 59 5.20 -5.80 -8.92
CA GLU A 59 6.47 -6.44 -9.26
C GLU A 59 7.65 -5.47 -9.06
N GLU A 60 7.57 -4.25 -9.62
CA GLU A 60 8.60 -3.20 -9.44
C GLU A 60 8.84 -2.92 -7.94
N LEU A 61 7.77 -2.81 -7.14
CA LEU A 61 7.89 -2.61 -5.70
C LEU A 61 8.57 -3.80 -5.02
N MET A 62 8.28 -5.04 -5.41
CA MET A 62 8.90 -6.21 -4.79
C MET A 62 10.40 -6.32 -5.15
N GLU A 63 10.78 -5.97 -6.37
CA GLU A 63 12.18 -5.92 -6.80
C GLU A 63 12.98 -4.85 -6.02
N ASP A 64 12.40 -3.66 -5.86
CA ASP A 64 12.96 -2.56 -5.06
C ASP A 64 13.19 -2.95 -3.58
N LEU A 65 12.47 -3.96 -3.05
CA LEU A 65 12.62 -4.41 -1.66
C LEU A 65 13.65 -5.51 -1.46
N LEU A 66 14.10 -6.14 -2.54
CA LEU A 66 15.12 -7.20 -2.52
C LEU A 66 16.53 -6.65 -2.77
N THR A 67 16.66 -5.35 -3.06
CA THR A 67 17.91 -4.64 -3.36
C THR A 67 18.38 -3.77 -2.20
#